data_AF-X0X6P2-F1
#
_entry.id   AF-X0X6P2-F1
#
_cell.length_a   1.000
_cell.length_b   1.000
_cell.length_c   1.000
_cell.angle_alpha   90.00
_cell.angle_beta   90.00
_cell.angle_gamma   90.00
#
_symmetry.space_group_name_H-M   'P 1'
#
loop_
_entity.id
_entity.type
_entity.pdbx_description
1 polymer ?
#
loop_
_entity_poly.entity_id
_entity_poly.type
_entity_poly.pdbx_seq_one_letter_code
_entity_poly.pdbx_strand_id
1 'polypeptide(L)'
;SLCHRAKGAVVEPSCSAKDHGAGLGLILASLVHRDYGVIKRIEEIEAVGHRVVHGGEEFTGAVRIDGKVLEAIDCCAQLAPLHNRPNLAGITAAKAALGSAVQVAVFDTAFHSTLKRAAFIYALPYEWYEQYGIRRYGFHGTSHQYVAERAAEMLGRGLNELNLITAHLGNGCSITAIRRGKSVDHSMGMTPAEGLVMGTRGGDMDPAIVFHLAANSDMSLEQINEALQHRSGLLGISGLSNDMRDIV
;
A
#
# COMPACT_ATOMS: atom_id res chain seq x y z
N SER A 1 10.25 -17.95 1.65
CA SER A 1 11.60 -18.11 1.06
C SER A 1 12.32 -16.78 1.11
N LEU A 2 13.65 -16.78 1.10
CA LEU A 2 14.48 -15.57 0.98
C LEU A 2 15.22 -15.65 -0.34
N CYS A 3 15.12 -14.59 -1.14
CA CYS A 3 15.88 -14.42 -2.38
C CYS A 3 16.71 -13.15 -2.25
N HIS A 4 18.03 -13.30 -2.08
CA HIS A 4 18.98 -12.20 -2.00
C HIS A 4 19.59 -11.97 -3.38
N ARG A 5 19.37 -10.78 -3.95
CA ARG A 5 20.00 -10.36 -5.22
C ARG A 5 21.01 -9.26 -4.97
N ALA A 6 22.28 -9.53 -5.22
CA ALA A 6 23.37 -8.57 -5.03
C ALA A 6 24.50 -8.81 -6.02
N LYS A 7 25.10 -7.72 -6.52
CA LYS A 7 26.29 -7.74 -7.41
C LYS A 7 26.12 -8.68 -8.63
N GLY A 8 24.90 -8.76 -9.17
CA GLY A 8 24.57 -9.64 -10.31
C GLY A 8 24.36 -11.12 -9.96
N ALA A 9 24.51 -11.52 -8.69
CA ALA A 9 24.23 -12.87 -8.21
C ALA A 9 22.85 -12.96 -7.56
N VAL A 10 22.28 -14.17 -7.58
CA VAL A 10 21.04 -14.52 -6.88
C VAL A 10 21.37 -15.66 -5.92
N VAL A 11 21.13 -15.45 -4.64
CA VAL A 11 21.31 -16.45 -3.59
C VAL A 11 19.96 -16.71 -2.94
N GLU A 12 19.60 -17.98 -2.83
CA GLU A 12 18.33 -18.41 -2.22
C GLU A 12 18.64 -19.37 -1.07
N PRO A 13 19.00 -18.85 0.12
CA PRO A 13 19.29 -19.69 1.26
C PRO A 13 18.05 -20.49 1.65
N SER A 14 18.23 -21.78 1.94
CA SER A 14 17.18 -22.55 2.61
C SER A 14 16.92 -21.92 3.97
N CYS A 15 15.70 -21.41 4.17
CA CYS A 15 15.34 -20.69 5.38
C CYS A 15 13.86 -20.84 5.69
N SER A 16 13.52 -20.71 6.98
CA SER A 16 12.15 -20.63 7.46
C SER A 16 12.05 -19.51 8.49
N ALA A 17 10.99 -18.72 8.38
CA ALA A 17 10.68 -17.64 9.30
C ALA A 17 9.23 -17.80 9.77
N LYS A 18 9.05 -17.84 11.09
CA LYS A 18 7.74 -18.01 11.73
C LYS A 18 6.99 -16.69 11.88
N ASP A 19 7.72 -15.58 11.90
CA ASP A 19 7.21 -14.23 12.07
C ASP A 19 8.13 -13.20 11.39
N HIS A 20 7.74 -11.92 11.47
CA HIS A 20 8.48 -10.80 10.88
C HIS A 20 9.85 -10.57 11.54
N GLY A 21 10.00 -10.88 12.83
CA GLY A 21 11.27 -10.76 13.55
C GLY A 21 12.29 -11.77 13.05
N ALA A 22 11.89 -13.05 12.98
CA ALA A 22 12.71 -14.10 12.39
C ALA A 22 13.02 -13.82 10.91
N GLY A 23 12.04 -13.33 10.15
CA GLY A 23 12.23 -12.94 8.76
C GLY A 23 13.27 -11.83 8.60
N LEU A 24 13.17 -10.76 9.40
CA LEU A 24 14.16 -9.68 9.40
C LEU A 24 15.54 -10.17 9.81
N GLY A 25 15.62 -11.04 10.82
CA GLY A 25 16.89 -11.64 11.24
C GLY A 25 17.61 -12.38 10.10
N LEU A 26 16.88 -13.13 9.29
CA LEU A 26 17.42 -13.81 8.10
C LEU A 26 17.91 -12.81 7.03
N ILE A 27 17.16 -11.72 6.83
CA ILE A 27 17.56 -10.64 5.90
C ILE A 27 18.87 -10.01 6.39
N LEU A 28 18.94 -9.59 7.66
CA LEU A 28 20.13 -8.96 8.24
C LEU A 28 21.34 -9.88 8.19
N ALA A 29 21.18 -11.16 8.53
CA ALA A 29 22.24 -12.16 8.42
C ALA A 29 22.76 -12.32 6.99
N SER A 30 21.86 -12.23 6.00
CA SER A 30 22.23 -12.30 4.59
C SER A 30 22.96 -11.04 4.11
N LEU A 31 22.60 -9.86 4.62
CA LEU A 31 23.26 -8.60 4.28
C LEU A 31 24.72 -8.55 4.75
N VAL A 32 25.03 -9.17 5.89
CA VAL A 32 26.40 -9.25 6.45
C VAL A 32 27.12 -10.55 6.13
N HIS A 33 26.55 -11.42 5.30
CA HIS A 33 27.14 -12.72 4.99
C HIS A 33 28.53 -12.56 4.35
N ARG A 34 29.51 -13.36 4.76
CA ARG A 34 30.91 -13.22 4.32
C ARG A 34 31.08 -13.27 2.79
N ASP A 35 30.38 -14.19 2.14
CA ASP A 35 30.61 -14.49 0.72
C ASP A 35 29.77 -13.62 -0.24
N TYR A 36 28.54 -13.28 0.14
CA TYR A 36 27.58 -12.60 -0.73
C TYR A 36 26.93 -11.36 -0.10
N GLY A 37 27.32 -11.01 1.12
CA GLY A 37 26.86 -9.80 1.80
C GLY A 37 27.30 -8.53 1.08
N VAL A 38 26.62 -7.45 1.43
CA VAL A 38 26.81 -6.11 0.84
C VAL A 38 27.34 -5.09 1.85
N ILE A 39 27.26 -5.39 3.14
CA ILE A 39 27.80 -4.60 4.26
C ILE A 39 28.60 -5.53 5.18
N LYS A 40 29.52 -4.99 5.97
CA LYS A 40 30.36 -5.80 6.87
C LYS A 40 29.69 -6.00 8.23
N ARG A 41 28.91 -5.03 8.68
CA ARG A 41 28.23 -5.06 9.97
C ARG A 41 26.87 -4.40 9.90
N ILE A 42 25.97 -4.80 10.80
CA ILE A 42 24.59 -4.32 10.85
C ILE A 42 24.54 -2.82 11.18
N GLU A 43 25.52 -2.30 11.92
CA GLU A 43 25.58 -0.89 12.32
C GLU A 43 25.87 0.07 11.16
N GLU A 44 26.22 -0.45 9.97
CA GLU A 44 26.30 0.36 8.74
C GLU A 44 24.91 0.79 8.23
N ILE A 45 23.83 0.20 8.76
CA ILE A 45 22.46 0.60 8.44
C ILE A 45 22.11 1.83 9.28
N GLU A 46 22.23 3.01 8.69
CA GLU A 46 21.95 4.29 9.35
C GLU A 46 20.44 4.60 9.46
N ALA A 47 19.64 4.11 8.52
CA ALA A 47 18.21 4.35 8.48
C ALA A 47 17.41 3.21 7.83
N VAL A 48 16.11 3.11 8.17
CA VAL A 48 15.15 2.17 7.59
C VAL A 48 13.87 2.89 7.22
N GLY A 49 13.48 2.78 5.95
CA GLY A 49 12.19 3.26 5.46
C GLY A 49 11.15 2.15 5.47
N HIS A 50 10.01 2.39 6.10
CA HIS A 50 8.89 1.47 6.16
C HIS A 50 7.74 2.02 5.32
N ARG A 51 7.35 1.29 4.28
CA ARG A 51 6.07 1.56 3.61
C ARG A 51 4.93 1.15 4.54
N VAL A 52 4.04 2.09 4.83
CA VAL A 52 2.83 1.88 5.61
C VAL A 52 1.64 2.17 4.70
N VAL A 53 0.66 1.26 4.65
CA VAL A 53 -0.45 1.42 3.69
C VAL A 53 -1.36 2.59 4.09
N HIS A 54 -1.83 2.61 5.33
CA HIS A 54 -2.81 3.61 5.77
C HIS A 54 -2.24 4.57 6.83
N GLY A 55 -2.28 5.87 6.56
CA GLY A 55 -1.87 6.95 7.47
C GLY A 55 -3.04 7.79 8.00
N GLY A 56 -4.28 7.47 7.59
CA GLY A 56 -5.45 8.21 8.01
C GLY A 56 -5.42 9.65 7.50
N GLU A 57 -6.02 10.56 8.26
CA GLU A 57 -5.96 12.00 7.98
C GLU A 57 -4.75 12.68 8.63
N GLU A 58 -4.13 12.01 9.62
CA GLU A 58 -3.05 12.57 10.43
C GLU A 58 -1.74 12.68 9.64
N PHE A 59 -1.40 11.65 8.87
CA PHE A 59 -0.12 11.58 8.17
C PHE A 59 -0.21 12.03 6.72
N THR A 60 0.23 13.27 6.48
CA THR A 60 0.24 13.91 5.14
C THR A 60 1.59 13.83 4.44
N GLY A 61 2.57 13.15 5.03
CA GLY A 61 3.91 12.95 4.49
C GLY A 61 4.68 11.87 5.25
N ALA A 62 5.92 11.62 4.83
CA ALA A 62 6.80 10.71 5.55
C ALA A 62 7.19 11.29 6.91
N VAL A 63 7.20 10.46 7.95
CA VAL A 63 7.50 10.90 9.33
C VAL A 63 8.51 9.98 9.99
N ARG A 64 9.37 10.55 10.84
CA ARG A 64 10.24 9.77 11.71
C ARG A 64 9.37 9.00 12.71
N ILE A 65 9.65 7.71 12.87
CA ILE A 65 8.87 6.84 13.76
C ILE A 65 9.26 7.10 15.22
N ASP A 66 8.26 7.41 16.04
CA ASP A 66 8.34 7.46 17.49
C ASP A 66 7.16 6.68 18.12
N GLY A 67 6.97 6.79 19.44
CA GLY A 67 5.87 6.11 20.14
C GLY A 67 4.49 6.54 19.65
N LYS A 68 4.29 7.83 19.37
CA LYS A 68 3.00 8.37 18.92
C LYS A 68 2.66 7.91 17.51
N VAL A 69 3.66 7.87 16.62
CA VAL A 69 3.50 7.36 15.26
C VAL A 69 3.09 5.88 15.28
N LEU A 70 3.67 5.08 16.17
CA LEU A 70 3.31 3.66 16.30
C LEU A 70 1.85 3.49 16.76
N GLU A 71 1.42 4.24 17.76
CA GLU A 71 0.02 4.23 18.24
C GLU A 71 -0.94 4.65 17.14
N ALA A 72 -0.63 5.72 16.40
CA ALA A 72 -1.48 6.20 15.32
C ALA A 72 -1.57 5.19 14.14
N ILE A 73 -0.46 4.51 13.79
CA ILE A 73 -0.48 3.43 12.80
C ILE A 73 -1.36 2.26 13.25
N ASP A 74 -1.35 1.93 14.54
CA ASP A 74 -2.18 0.87 15.14
C ASP A 74 -3.66 1.25 15.16
N CYS A 75 -3.98 2.50 15.51
CA CYS A 75 -5.34 3.02 15.35
C CYS A 75 -5.82 2.93 13.89
N CYS A 76 -4.97 3.30 12.93
CA CYS A 76 -5.27 3.15 11.50
C CYS A 76 -5.40 1.69 11.04
N ALA A 77 -4.93 0.71 11.83
CA ALA A 77 -5.12 -0.70 11.52
C ALA A 77 -6.58 -1.14 11.65
N GLN A 78 -7.45 -0.35 12.29
CA GLN A 78 -8.90 -0.57 12.23
C GLN A 78 -9.46 -0.34 10.82
N LEU A 79 -8.90 0.60 10.07
CA LEU A 79 -9.29 0.92 8.69
C LEU A 79 -8.66 -0.04 7.66
N ALA A 80 -7.44 -0.53 7.95
CA ALA A 80 -6.69 -1.41 7.04
C ALA A 80 -6.01 -2.58 7.78
N PRO A 81 -6.76 -3.50 8.40
CA PRO A 81 -6.21 -4.52 9.31
C PRO A 81 -5.27 -5.51 8.62
N LEU A 82 -5.54 -5.85 7.35
CA LEU A 82 -4.73 -6.76 6.55
C LEU A 82 -3.37 -6.18 6.12
N HIS A 83 -3.15 -4.87 6.31
CA HIS A 83 -1.97 -4.18 5.83
C HIS A 83 -1.17 -3.53 6.97
N ASN A 84 -1.80 -2.71 7.79
CA ASN A 84 -1.11 -1.94 8.82
C ASN A 84 -0.54 -2.84 9.94
N ARG A 85 -1.21 -3.95 10.32
CA ARG A 85 -0.69 -4.88 11.33
C ARG A 85 0.64 -5.53 10.90
N PRO A 86 0.78 -6.11 9.70
CA PRO A 86 2.08 -6.53 9.18
C PRO A 86 3.12 -5.40 9.13
N ASN A 87 2.73 -4.17 8.76
CA ASN A 87 3.66 -3.03 8.75
C ASN A 87 4.20 -2.73 10.16
N LEU A 88 3.35 -2.71 11.18
CA LEU A 88 3.75 -2.54 12.58
C LEU A 88 4.69 -3.65 13.07
N ALA A 89 4.41 -4.90 12.69
CA ALA A 89 5.28 -6.02 13.05
C ALA A 89 6.70 -5.84 12.45
N GLY A 90 6.79 -5.38 11.19
CA GLY A 90 8.06 -5.06 10.54
C GLY A 90 8.80 -3.89 11.20
N ILE A 91 8.10 -2.80 11.54
CA ILE A 91 8.67 -1.64 12.25
C ILE A 91 9.20 -2.07 13.62
N THR A 92 8.41 -2.84 14.37
CA THR A 92 8.78 -3.31 15.70
C THR A 92 10.00 -4.23 15.66
N ALA A 93 10.04 -5.16 14.70
CA ALA A 93 11.18 -6.02 14.46
C ALA A 93 12.45 -5.22 14.12
N ALA A 94 12.34 -4.23 13.24
CA ALA A 94 13.45 -3.35 12.89
C ALA A 94 13.94 -2.54 14.10
N LYS A 95 13.02 -2.05 14.95
CA LYS A 95 13.37 -1.27 16.15
C LYS A 95 14.14 -2.11 17.16
N ALA A 96 13.77 -3.38 17.32
CA ALA A 96 14.48 -4.32 18.17
C ALA A 96 15.87 -4.67 17.63
N ALA A 97 15.99 -4.88 16.30
CA ALA A 97 17.23 -5.34 15.67
C ALA A 97 18.24 -4.22 15.34
N LEU A 98 17.75 -3.00 15.07
CA LEU A 98 18.53 -1.87 14.53
C LEU A 98 18.37 -0.63 15.42
N GLY A 99 18.60 -0.77 16.73
CA GLY A 99 18.25 0.23 17.74
C GLY A 99 18.85 1.64 17.54
N SER A 100 19.97 1.76 16.82
CA SER A 100 20.59 3.06 16.49
C SER A 100 20.10 3.67 15.17
N ALA A 101 19.46 2.88 14.30
CA ALA A 101 19.03 3.33 12.98
C ALA A 101 17.80 4.23 13.07
N VAL A 102 17.77 5.31 12.28
CA VAL A 102 16.59 6.17 12.16
C VAL A 102 15.52 5.43 11.37
N GLN A 103 14.32 5.30 11.93
CA GLN A 103 13.19 4.71 11.19
C GLN A 103 12.21 5.77 10.72
N VAL A 104 11.74 5.61 9.49
CA VAL A 104 10.79 6.52 8.84
C VAL A 104 9.61 5.71 8.31
N ALA A 105 8.39 6.15 8.61
CA ALA A 105 7.18 5.63 8.00
C ALA A 105 6.83 6.48 6.78
N VAL A 106 6.56 5.83 5.66
CA VAL A 106 6.13 6.44 4.40
C VAL A 106 4.76 5.88 4.04
N PHE A 107 3.75 6.74 4.01
CA PHE A 107 2.36 6.31 3.87
C PHE A 107 1.89 6.35 2.42
N ASP A 108 1.24 5.29 1.95
CA ASP A 108 0.66 5.27 0.60
C ASP A 108 -0.50 6.25 0.41
N THR A 109 -1.14 6.65 1.51
CA THR A 109 -2.27 7.58 1.55
C THR A 109 -1.81 9.05 1.60
N ALA A 110 -0.55 9.32 2.00
CA ALA A 110 -0.08 10.67 2.27
C ALA A 110 -0.12 11.60 1.06
N PHE A 111 0.26 11.11 -0.13
CA PHE A 111 0.25 11.92 -1.36
C PHE A 111 -1.16 12.42 -1.73
N HIS A 112 -2.20 11.69 -1.29
CA HIS A 112 -3.61 12.00 -1.55
C HIS A 112 -4.23 12.86 -0.44
N SER A 113 -3.47 13.25 0.59
CA SER A 113 -3.95 14.18 1.63
C SER A 113 -4.36 15.56 1.09
N THR A 114 -3.95 15.90 -0.15
CA THR A 114 -4.32 17.14 -0.82
C THR A 114 -5.70 17.11 -1.49
N LEU A 115 -6.40 15.97 -1.46
CA LEU A 115 -7.78 15.87 -1.97
C LEU A 115 -8.69 16.87 -1.24
N LYS A 116 -9.53 17.57 -2.00
CA LYS A 116 -10.55 18.47 -1.42
C LYS A 116 -11.79 17.68 -1.02
N ARG A 117 -12.61 18.23 -0.10
CA ARG A 117 -13.87 17.61 0.37
C ARG A 117 -14.75 17.09 -0.77
N ALA A 118 -14.86 17.86 -1.85
CA ALA A 118 -15.63 17.47 -3.03
C ALA A 118 -15.14 16.19 -3.74
N ALA A 119 -13.89 15.78 -3.54
CA ALA A 119 -13.31 14.58 -4.13
C ALA A 119 -13.24 13.40 -3.15
N PHE A 120 -13.24 13.65 -1.83
CA PHE A 120 -13.11 12.59 -0.83
C PHE A 120 -14.35 12.25 -0.03
N ILE A 121 -15.35 13.13 0.02
CA ILE A 121 -16.62 12.84 0.69
C ILE A 121 -17.48 12.01 -0.27
N TYR A 122 -17.87 10.82 0.17
CA TYR A 122 -18.89 10.04 -0.52
C TYR A 122 -20.28 10.65 -0.30
N ALA A 123 -21.18 10.48 -1.26
CA ALA A 123 -22.58 10.87 -1.16
C ALA A 123 -23.38 9.89 -0.29
N LEU A 124 -22.95 9.74 0.97
CA LEU A 124 -23.51 8.88 2.01
C LEU A 124 -23.98 9.75 3.19
N PRO A 125 -24.71 9.20 4.18
CA PRO A 125 -25.01 9.93 5.41
C PRO A 125 -23.75 10.56 6.00
N TYR A 126 -23.77 11.88 6.21
CA TYR A 126 -22.56 12.64 6.53
C TYR A 126 -21.99 12.24 7.90
N GLU A 127 -22.86 11.80 8.82
CA GLU A 127 -22.47 11.26 10.12
C GLU A 127 -21.51 10.06 10.02
N TRP A 128 -21.51 9.33 8.90
CA TRP A 128 -20.57 8.21 8.72
C TRP A 128 -19.13 8.68 8.48
N TYR A 129 -18.97 9.82 7.82
CA TYR A 129 -17.67 10.49 7.75
C TYR A 129 -17.25 10.98 9.14
N GLU A 130 -18.14 11.64 9.87
CA GLU A 130 -17.81 12.22 11.19
C GLU A 130 -17.51 11.18 12.27
N GLN A 131 -18.26 10.06 12.29
CA GLN A 131 -18.14 9.03 13.33
C GLN A 131 -17.11 7.95 13.00
N TYR A 132 -17.02 7.55 11.73
CA TYR A 132 -16.22 6.38 11.33
C TYR A 132 -15.08 6.73 10.37
N GLY A 133 -14.96 8.00 9.96
CA GLY A 133 -13.92 8.43 9.02
C GLY A 133 -14.10 7.83 7.62
N ILE A 134 -15.33 7.53 7.21
CA ILE A 134 -15.64 7.00 5.87
C ILE A 134 -15.43 8.10 4.83
N ARG A 135 -14.35 7.98 4.05
CA ARG A 135 -13.93 8.90 2.99
C ARG A 135 -13.00 8.21 2.00
N ARG A 136 -12.77 8.85 0.86
CA ARG A 136 -11.64 8.51 -0.02
C ARG A 136 -10.32 8.86 0.68
N TYR A 137 -9.45 7.87 0.80
CA TYR A 137 -8.04 8.08 1.17
C TYR A 137 -7.14 7.98 -0.05
N GLY A 138 -7.36 6.97 -0.90
CA GLY A 138 -6.51 6.66 -2.04
C GLY A 138 -5.19 5.99 -1.67
N PHE A 139 -4.63 5.16 -2.56
CA PHE A 139 -3.44 4.36 -2.30
C PHE A 139 -2.46 4.45 -3.47
N HIS A 140 -1.33 3.74 -3.36
CA HIS A 140 -0.21 3.87 -4.31
C HIS A 140 0.34 5.31 -4.41
N GLY A 141 0.14 6.15 -3.39
CA GLY A 141 0.54 7.54 -3.40
C GLY A 141 2.04 7.73 -3.61
N THR A 142 2.86 6.89 -2.98
CA THR A 142 4.32 6.87 -3.20
C THR A 142 4.69 6.60 -4.66
N SER A 143 4.00 5.67 -5.32
CA SER A 143 4.22 5.38 -6.73
C SER A 143 3.75 6.53 -7.62
N HIS A 144 2.53 7.05 -7.40
CA HIS A 144 1.97 8.15 -8.17
C HIS A 144 2.80 9.43 -8.04
N GLN A 145 3.29 9.72 -6.84
CA GLN A 145 4.20 10.84 -6.58
C GLN A 145 5.50 10.67 -7.36
N TYR A 146 6.18 9.53 -7.20
CA TYR A 146 7.46 9.27 -7.86
C TYR A 146 7.37 9.39 -9.39
N VAL A 147 6.38 8.75 -10.02
CA VAL A 147 6.27 8.80 -11.49
C VAL A 147 5.85 10.18 -11.99
N ALA A 148 5.13 10.97 -11.19
CA ALA A 148 4.80 12.36 -11.53
C ALA A 148 6.05 13.26 -11.48
N GLU A 149 6.86 13.13 -10.44
CA GLU A 149 8.16 13.82 -10.32
C GLU A 149 9.08 13.42 -11.48
N ARG A 150 9.17 12.12 -11.79
CA ARG A 150 9.99 11.64 -12.90
C ARG A 150 9.50 12.13 -14.26
N ALA A 151 8.19 12.18 -14.48
CA ALA A 151 7.62 12.74 -15.70
C ALA A 151 7.94 14.24 -15.84
N ALA A 152 7.90 14.99 -14.75
CA ALA A 152 8.26 16.42 -14.75
C ALA A 152 9.74 16.62 -15.14
N GLU A 153 10.64 15.82 -14.57
CA GLU A 153 12.06 15.80 -14.94
C GLU A 153 12.27 15.49 -16.43
N MET A 154 11.60 14.46 -16.96
CA MET A 154 11.70 14.08 -18.37
C MET A 154 11.19 15.17 -19.33
N LEU A 155 10.20 15.94 -18.88
CA LEU A 155 9.65 17.06 -19.64
C LEU A 155 10.48 18.35 -19.49
N GLY A 156 11.48 18.36 -18.60
CA GLY A 156 12.28 19.55 -18.29
C GLY A 156 11.46 20.69 -17.68
N ARG A 157 10.38 20.37 -16.94
CA ARG A 157 9.44 21.35 -16.38
C ARG A 157 9.22 21.14 -14.90
N GLY A 158 8.84 22.20 -14.19
CA GLY A 158 8.47 22.10 -12.79
C GLY A 158 7.17 21.31 -12.61
N LEU A 159 7.09 20.42 -11.62
CA LEU A 159 5.88 19.65 -11.34
C LEU A 159 4.66 20.56 -11.02
N ASN A 160 4.91 21.74 -10.45
CA ASN A 160 3.92 22.79 -10.19
C ASN A 160 3.38 23.49 -11.45
N GLU A 161 3.95 23.22 -12.62
CA GLU A 161 3.52 23.74 -13.93
C GLU A 161 2.72 22.72 -14.75
N LEU A 162 2.61 21.49 -14.26
CA LEU A 162 2.03 20.36 -14.98
C LEU A 162 0.68 19.93 -14.40
N ASN A 163 -0.18 19.47 -15.30
CA ASN A 163 -1.33 18.65 -14.95
C ASN A 163 -1.08 17.27 -15.54
N LEU A 164 -1.09 16.25 -14.70
CA LEU A 164 -0.72 14.89 -15.06
C LEU A 164 -1.86 13.95 -14.69
N ILE A 165 -2.00 12.89 -15.48
CA ILE A 165 -2.75 11.70 -15.11
C ILE A 165 -1.72 10.58 -15.02
N THR A 166 -1.64 9.94 -13.86
CA THR A 166 -0.71 8.82 -13.65
C THR A 166 -1.50 7.54 -13.44
N ALA A 167 -1.18 6.50 -14.21
CA ALA A 167 -1.82 5.19 -14.14
C ALA A 167 -0.83 4.16 -13.59
N HIS A 168 -1.10 3.66 -12.39
CA HIS A 168 -0.37 2.56 -11.79
C HIS A 168 -1.12 1.26 -12.12
N LEU A 169 -0.61 0.48 -13.06
CA LEU A 169 -1.27 -0.73 -13.57
C LEU A 169 -0.44 -1.96 -13.21
N GLY A 170 -0.87 -2.67 -12.16
CA GLY A 170 -0.26 -3.91 -11.69
C GLY A 170 -1.33 -4.89 -11.21
N ASN A 171 -1.01 -5.77 -10.26
CA ASN A 171 -2.04 -6.64 -9.67
C ASN A 171 -3.11 -5.84 -8.90
N GLY A 172 -2.73 -4.69 -8.33
CA GLY A 172 -3.64 -3.63 -7.92
C GLY A 172 -3.50 -2.47 -8.89
N CYS A 173 -4.62 -1.86 -9.29
CA CYS A 173 -4.65 -0.80 -10.29
C CYS A 173 -5.23 0.49 -9.72
N SER A 174 -4.60 1.62 -10.00
CA SER A 174 -5.16 2.93 -9.65
C SER A 174 -4.73 4.01 -10.63
N ILE A 175 -5.57 5.05 -10.73
CA ILE A 175 -5.27 6.25 -11.52
C ILE A 175 -5.41 7.49 -10.63
N THR A 176 -4.51 8.45 -10.81
CA THR A 176 -4.50 9.70 -10.05
C THR A 176 -4.51 10.89 -11.00
N ALA A 177 -5.42 11.84 -10.73
CA ALA A 177 -5.37 13.16 -11.34
C ALA A 177 -4.48 14.07 -10.47
N ILE A 178 -3.44 14.62 -11.06
CA ILE A 178 -2.46 15.48 -10.40
C ILE A 178 -2.52 16.86 -11.04
N ARG A 179 -2.76 17.89 -10.24
CA ARG A 179 -2.81 19.28 -10.68
C ARG A 179 -1.74 20.06 -9.96
N ARG A 180 -0.76 20.56 -10.71
CA ARG A 180 0.35 21.37 -10.19
C ARG A 180 1.05 20.69 -9.00
N GLY A 181 1.37 19.42 -9.17
CA GLY A 181 2.05 18.59 -8.16
C GLY A 181 1.21 18.13 -6.98
N LYS A 182 -0.10 18.42 -6.95
CA LYS A 182 -1.00 17.94 -5.90
C LYS A 182 -1.97 16.91 -6.46
N SER A 183 -2.18 15.82 -5.72
CA SER A 183 -3.28 14.89 -6.00
C SER A 183 -4.61 15.62 -5.83
N VAL A 184 -5.45 15.61 -6.87
CA VAL A 184 -6.77 16.24 -6.85
C VAL A 184 -7.93 15.26 -7.03
N ASP A 185 -7.64 14.06 -7.54
CA ASP A 185 -8.57 12.94 -7.56
C ASP A 185 -7.81 11.62 -7.65
N HIS A 186 -8.44 10.52 -7.21
CA HIS A 186 -7.84 9.19 -7.21
C HIS A 186 -8.91 8.11 -7.32
N SER A 187 -8.65 7.04 -8.08
CA SER A 187 -9.66 6.01 -8.32
C SER A 187 -9.94 5.12 -7.10
N MET A 188 -8.93 4.77 -6.31
CA MET A 188 -9.17 4.00 -5.08
C MET A 188 -9.83 4.87 -4.00
N GLY A 189 -10.52 4.18 -3.11
CA GLY A 189 -11.48 4.77 -2.20
C GLY A 189 -10.99 4.90 -0.76
N MET A 190 -11.93 4.61 0.14
CA MET A 190 -11.64 4.22 1.52
C MET A 190 -10.76 2.96 1.57
N THR A 191 -10.95 2.05 0.62
CA THR A 191 -10.18 0.82 0.50
C THR A 191 -9.57 0.71 -0.90
N PRO A 192 -8.58 -0.19 -1.10
CA PRO A 192 -8.02 -0.47 -2.42
C PRO A 192 -8.97 -1.20 -3.39
N ALA A 193 -10.25 -1.36 -3.05
CA ALA A 193 -11.22 -2.10 -3.87
C ALA A 193 -11.93 -1.22 -4.91
N GLU A 194 -12.10 0.08 -4.63
CA GLU A 194 -12.77 1.01 -5.56
C GLU A 194 -11.90 1.32 -6.79
N GLY A 195 -12.55 1.64 -7.90
CA GLY A 195 -11.94 2.12 -9.12
C GLY A 195 -11.79 1.05 -10.19
N LEU A 196 -10.55 0.86 -10.65
CA LEU A 196 -10.25 0.03 -11.81
C LEU A 196 -10.43 -1.47 -11.51
N VAL A 197 -10.68 -2.25 -12.57
CA VAL A 197 -10.52 -3.71 -12.54
C VAL A 197 -9.06 -4.04 -12.21
N MET A 198 -8.86 -5.02 -11.32
CA MET A 198 -7.54 -5.45 -10.84
C MET A 198 -7.38 -6.95 -11.03
N GLY A 199 -6.27 -7.52 -10.56
CA GLY A 199 -6.02 -8.97 -10.69
C GLY A 199 -7.12 -9.82 -10.04
N THR A 200 -7.46 -9.52 -8.78
CA THR A 200 -8.47 -10.28 -8.00
C THR A 200 -9.62 -9.43 -7.45
N ARG A 201 -9.62 -8.12 -7.70
CA ARG A 201 -10.66 -7.19 -7.25
C ARG A 201 -11.46 -6.68 -8.44
N GLY A 202 -12.78 -6.59 -8.26
CA GLY A 202 -13.70 -6.16 -9.30
C GLY A 202 -13.54 -4.70 -9.71
N GLY A 203 -13.12 -3.82 -8.78
CA GLY A 203 -13.20 -2.39 -8.99
C GLY A 203 -14.61 -1.87 -8.69
N ASP A 204 -15.00 -0.82 -9.40
CA ASP A 204 -16.32 -0.21 -9.28
C ASP A 204 -17.45 -1.19 -9.62
N MET A 205 -18.46 -1.24 -8.75
CA MET A 205 -19.65 -2.08 -8.90
C MET A 205 -20.85 -1.43 -8.20
N ASP A 206 -22.05 -1.90 -8.53
CA ASP A 206 -23.27 -1.48 -7.84
C ASP A 206 -23.24 -1.96 -6.37
N PRO A 207 -23.32 -1.06 -5.37
CA PRO A 207 -23.37 -1.45 -3.96
C PRO A 207 -24.54 -2.39 -3.61
N ALA A 208 -25.65 -2.35 -4.36
CA ALA A 208 -26.82 -3.20 -4.12
C ALA A 208 -26.53 -4.69 -4.32
N ILE A 209 -25.49 -5.04 -5.10
CA ILE A 209 -25.08 -6.44 -5.32
C ILE A 209 -24.71 -7.12 -4.01
N VAL A 210 -24.05 -6.42 -3.08
CA VAL A 210 -23.66 -6.97 -1.77
C VAL A 210 -24.89 -7.43 -1.00
N PHE A 211 -25.92 -6.58 -0.94
CA PHE A 211 -27.17 -6.89 -0.25
C PHE A 211 -27.98 -7.96 -0.98
N HIS A 212 -27.96 -7.94 -2.32
CA HIS A 212 -28.62 -8.96 -3.12
C HIS A 212 -28.03 -10.35 -2.86
N LEU A 213 -26.70 -10.49 -2.85
CA LEU A 213 -26.02 -11.74 -2.54
C LEU A 213 -26.30 -12.20 -1.11
N ALA A 214 -26.20 -11.30 -0.12
CA ALA A 214 -26.47 -11.63 1.27
C ALA A 214 -27.92 -12.10 1.50
N ALA A 215 -28.88 -11.57 0.74
CA ALA A 215 -30.29 -11.92 0.86
C ALA A 215 -30.70 -13.18 0.07
N ASN A 216 -30.00 -13.50 -1.02
CA ASN A 216 -30.41 -14.55 -1.98
C ASN A 216 -29.40 -15.70 -2.09
N SER A 217 -28.41 -15.78 -1.20
CA SER A 217 -27.45 -16.88 -1.13
C SER A 217 -27.14 -17.24 0.32
N ASP A 218 -26.54 -18.41 0.54
CA ASP A 218 -26.07 -18.84 1.86
C ASP A 218 -24.71 -18.21 2.25
N MET A 219 -24.25 -17.19 1.51
CA MET A 219 -22.96 -16.56 1.75
C MET A 219 -23.03 -15.58 2.93
N SER A 220 -22.10 -15.72 3.87
CA SER A 220 -21.88 -14.70 4.91
C SER A 220 -21.27 -13.42 4.33
N LEU A 221 -21.37 -12.30 5.05
CA LEU A 221 -20.73 -11.04 4.65
C LEU A 221 -19.22 -11.19 4.50
N GLU A 222 -18.59 -12.02 5.33
CA GLU A 222 -17.16 -12.33 5.24
C GLU A 222 -16.84 -13.11 3.96
N GLN A 223 -17.69 -14.07 3.56
CA GLN A 223 -17.52 -14.82 2.31
C GLN A 223 -17.74 -13.93 1.08
N ILE A 224 -18.69 -13.01 1.13
CA ILE A 224 -18.91 -12.02 0.06
C ILE A 224 -17.70 -11.10 -0.04
N ASN A 225 -17.22 -10.55 1.08
CA ASN A 225 -16.03 -9.69 1.11
C ASN A 225 -14.77 -10.43 0.61
N GLU A 226 -14.57 -11.68 1.00
CA GLU A 226 -13.49 -12.52 0.49
C GLU A 226 -13.58 -12.68 -1.04
N ALA A 227 -14.78 -12.96 -1.58
CA ALA A 227 -14.98 -13.10 -3.00
C ALA A 227 -14.67 -11.80 -3.76
N LEU A 228 -15.11 -10.66 -3.24
CA LEU A 228 -14.84 -9.34 -3.82
C LEU A 228 -13.35 -8.96 -3.81
N GLN A 229 -12.61 -9.42 -2.81
CA GLN A 229 -11.19 -9.10 -2.62
C GLN A 229 -10.23 -10.05 -3.35
N HIS A 230 -10.60 -11.32 -3.49
CA HIS A 230 -9.69 -12.39 -3.88
C HIS A 230 -10.17 -13.26 -5.04
N ARG A 231 -11.47 -13.23 -5.39
CA ARG A 231 -12.05 -14.08 -6.45
C ARG A 231 -12.75 -13.29 -7.56
N SER A 232 -12.56 -11.97 -7.60
CA SER A 232 -13.15 -11.07 -8.59
C SER A 232 -12.08 -10.59 -9.59
N GLY A 233 -12.32 -9.48 -10.28
CA GLY A 233 -11.34 -8.88 -11.20
C GLY A 233 -11.01 -9.76 -12.39
N LEU A 234 -9.79 -9.64 -12.91
CA LEU A 234 -9.28 -10.42 -14.03
C LEU A 234 -9.42 -11.94 -13.79
N LEU A 235 -9.15 -12.39 -12.57
CA LEU A 235 -9.33 -13.79 -12.18
C LEU A 235 -10.79 -14.24 -12.31
N GLY A 236 -11.71 -13.45 -11.75
CA GLY A 236 -13.13 -13.79 -11.74
C GLY A 236 -13.75 -13.81 -13.14
N ILE A 237 -13.37 -12.87 -14.01
CA ILE A 237 -13.92 -12.78 -15.37
C ILE A 237 -13.27 -13.76 -16.34
N SER A 238 -11.97 -14.04 -16.19
CA SER A 238 -11.26 -14.96 -17.07
C SER A 238 -11.50 -16.42 -16.69
N GLY A 239 -11.65 -16.71 -15.39
CA GLY A 239 -11.64 -18.07 -14.85
C GLY A 239 -10.28 -18.77 -14.99
N LEU A 240 -9.23 -18.03 -15.35
CA LEU A 240 -7.92 -18.58 -15.71
C LEU A 240 -6.81 -18.07 -14.77
N SER A 241 -6.55 -16.76 -14.78
CA SER A 241 -5.43 -16.16 -14.06
C SER A 241 -5.78 -14.74 -13.58
N ASN A 242 -5.13 -14.30 -12.50
CA ASN A 242 -5.14 -12.90 -12.07
C ASN A 242 -4.02 -12.08 -12.73
N ASP A 243 -3.15 -12.73 -13.50
CA ASP A 243 -2.03 -12.11 -14.19
C ASP A 243 -2.43 -11.72 -15.61
N MET A 244 -2.29 -10.44 -15.94
CA MET A 244 -2.61 -9.93 -17.26
C MET A 244 -1.78 -10.62 -18.36
N ARG A 245 -0.55 -11.05 -18.07
CA ARG A 245 0.37 -11.69 -19.02
C ARG A 245 -0.09 -13.08 -19.46
N ASP A 246 -0.88 -13.75 -18.63
CA ASP A 246 -1.47 -15.06 -18.96
C ASP A 246 -2.78 -14.92 -19.75
N ILE A 247 -3.39 -13.74 -19.73
CA ILE A 247 -4.70 -13.46 -20.35
C ILE A 247 -4.56 -12.97 -21.80
N VAL A 248 -3.50 -12.22 -22.13
CA VAL A 248 -3.26 -11.68 -23.49
C VAL A 248 -2.48 -12.61 -24.41
#